data_AF-A0A2I0IKZ5-F1
#
_entry.id   AF-A0A2I0IKZ5-F1
#
_cell.length_a   1.000
_cell.length_b   1.000
_cell.length_c   1.000
_cell.angle_alpha   90.00
_cell.angle_beta   90.00
_cell.angle_gamma   90.00
#
_symmetry.space_group_name_H-M   'P 1'
#
loop_
_entity.id
_entity.type
_entity.pdbx_description
1 polymer ?
#
loop_
_entity_poly.entity_id
_entity_poly.type
_entity_poly.pdbx_seq_one_letter_code
_entity_poly.pdbx_strand_id
1 'polypeptide(L)'
;MAALRYELPSQGLLHKRPLIVRGEDMDFMKFGSKVVYDLIYASAVFLHMPDKLVWVGLERLASKLKPYEGRIFISHNVKFCSRLGGEECTRRLASLGLEYVGKHTHDSLLFNHYEIWFEFRRSKA
;
A
#
# COMPACT_ATOMS: atom_id res chain seq x y z
N MET A 1 0.25 -28.32 -29.76
CA MET A 1 -0.75 -27.72 -28.85
C MET A 1 -0.06 -26.73 -27.91
N ALA A 2 -0.23 -25.43 -28.13
CA ALA A 2 0.43 -24.38 -27.33
C ALA A 2 -0.11 -24.28 -25.88
N ALA A 3 -1.35 -24.72 -25.65
CA ALA A 3 -2.03 -24.69 -24.35
C ALA A 3 -1.36 -25.54 -23.25
N LEU A 4 -0.59 -26.57 -23.62
CA LEU A 4 0.12 -27.47 -22.69
C LEU A 4 1.41 -26.88 -22.10
N ARG A 5 1.84 -25.69 -22.56
CA ARG A 5 3.01 -24.97 -22.04
C ARG A 5 2.63 -23.76 -21.18
N TYR A 6 1.34 -23.53 -20.98
CA TYR A 6 0.85 -22.49 -20.08
C TYR A 6 0.39 -23.15 -18.78
N GLU A 7 1.01 -22.77 -17.67
CA GLU A 7 0.58 -23.19 -16.34
C GLU A 7 -0.62 -22.35 -15.91
N LEU A 8 -1.75 -23.00 -15.67
CA LEU A 8 -2.87 -22.42 -14.93
C LEU A 8 -2.63 -22.70 -13.43
N PRO A 9 -2.62 -21.69 -12.56
CA PRO A 9 -2.36 -21.89 -11.14
C PRO A 9 -3.46 -22.77 -10.53
N SER A 10 -3.10 -24.00 -10.17
CA SER A 10 -4.01 -25.03 -9.64
C SER A 10 -4.60 -24.68 -8.27
N GLN A 11 -4.06 -23.66 -7.59
CA GLN A 11 -4.40 -23.32 -6.21
C GLN A 11 -4.94 -21.89 -6.05
N GLY A 12 -5.04 -21.08 -7.13
CA GLY A 12 -5.53 -19.69 -7.04
C GLY A 12 -4.92 -18.87 -5.88
N LEU A 13 -5.60 -17.79 -5.47
CA LEU A 13 -5.22 -16.93 -4.33
C LEU A 13 -5.33 -17.64 -2.95
N LEU A 14 -5.57 -18.96 -2.87
CA LEU A 14 -6.00 -19.64 -1.63
C LEU A 14 -4.91 -19.73 -0.55
N HIS A 15 -3.63 -19.91 -0.91
CA HIS A 15 -2.54 -20.04 0.07
C HIS A 15 -1.80 -18.73 0.37
N LYS A 16 -2.07 -17.66 -0.37
CA LYS A 16 -1.63 -16.29 -0.07
C LYS A 16 -2.83 -15.36 -0.03
N ARG A 17 -3.91 -15.75 0.65
CA ARG A 17 -5.04 -14.84 0.83
C ARG A 17 -4.50 -13.58 1.50
N PRO A 18 -4.56 -12.41 0.84
CA PRO A 18 -4.17 -11.18 1.50
C PRO A 18 -5.02 -11.03 2.75
N LEU A 19 -4.41 -10.63 3.86
CA LEU A 19 -5.17 -10.24 5.03
C LEU A 19 -5.97 -8.98 4.64
N ILE A 20 -7.29 -9.13 4.53
CA ILE A 20 -8.17 -8.01 4.22
C ILE A 20 -8.58 -7.36 5.53
N VAL A 21 -8.06 -6.15 5.76
CA VAL A 21 -8.49 -5.29 6.86
C VAL A 21 -9.39 -4.21 6.27
N ARG A 22 -10.66 -4.17 6.71
CA ARG A 22 -11.59 -3.11 6.30
C ARG A 22 -11.23 -1.79 6.99
N GLY A 23 -11.41 -0.68 6.27
CA GLY A 23 -10.99 0.64 6.73
C GLY A 23 -11.80 1.22 7.90
N GLU A 24 -12.98 0.68 8.20
CA GLU A 24 -13.95 1.26 9.15
C GLU A 24 -13.36 1.53 10.55
N ASP A 25 -12.44 0.69 11.03
CA ASP A 25 -11.80 0.89 12.35
C ASP A 25 -10.29 1.13 12.28
N MET A 26 -9.67 0.98 11.11
CA MET A 26 -8.20 0.87 10.97
C MET A 26 -7.57 0.08 12.13
N ASP A 27 -8.19 -1.03 12.53
CA ASP A 27 -7.73 -1.79 13.68
C ASP A 27 -6.43 -2.51 13.32
N PHE A 28 -5.31 -1.84 13.55
CA PHE A 28 -3.99 -2.34 13.20
C PHE A 28 -3.55 -3.53 14.08
N MET A 29 -4.30 -3.85 15.14
CA MET A 29 -4.04 -5.05 15.93
C MET A 29 -4.26 -6.32 15.11
N LYS A 30 -5.11 -6.25 14.07
CA LYS A 30 -5.38 -7.36 13.15
C LYS A 30 -4.17 -7.79 12.32
N PHE A 31 -3.15 -6.92 12.16
CA PHE A 31 -1.90 -7.27 11.46
C PHE A 31 -0.97 -8.14 12.31
N GLY A 32 -1.24 -8.33 13.60
CA GLY A 32 -0.35 -9.04 14.52
C GLY A 32 0.88 -8.20 14.93
N SER A 33 1.41 -8.46 16.12
CA SER A 33 2.49 -7.67 16.71
C SER A 33 3.88 -7.99 16.14
N LYS A 34 4.08 -9.19 15.59
CA LYS A 34 5.39 -9.68 15.09
C LYS A 34 5.44 -9.90 13.58
N VAL A 35 4.35 -9.64 12.86
CA VAL A 35 4.30 -9.88 11.42
C VAL A 35 4.75 -8.63 10.69
N VAL A 36 5.69 -8.81 9.77
CA VAL A 36 6.09 -7.82 8.77
C VAL A 36 5.71 -8.34 7.39
N TYR A 37 5.38 -7.43 6.49
CA TYR A 37 4.90 -7.72 5.15
C TYR A 37 5.90 -7.22 4.12
N ASP A 38 6.16 -8.04 3.10
CA ASP A 38 6.89 -7.60 1.91
C ASP A 38 6.05 -6.62 1.07
N LEU A 39 4.72 -6.72 1.15
CA LEU A 39 3.80 -5.98 0.30
C LEU A 39 2.49 -5.64 1.01
N ILE A 40 2.08 -4.38 0.94
CA ILE A 40 0.78 -3.89 1.42
C ILE A 40 0.08 -3.14 0.27
N TYR A 41 -1.18 -3.49 0.00
CA TYR A 41 -2.06 -2.72 -0.88
C TYR A 41 -3.14 -2.02 -0.06
N ALA A 42 -3.14 -0.69 -0.09
CA ALA A 42 -4.13 0.16 0.57
C ALA A 42 -5.04 0.80 -0.49
N SER A 43 -6.02 0.02 -0.98
CA SER A 43 -6.98 0.53 -1.97
C SER A 43 -8.00 1.47 -1.32
N ALA A 44 -8.03 2.73 -1.74
CA ALA A 44 -8.97 3.76 -1.28
C ALA A 44 -9.10 3.94 0.25
N VAL A 45 -8.20 3.35 1.05
CA VAL A 45 -8.26 3.33 2.52
C VAL A 45 -8.23 4.74 3.11
N PHE A 46 -7.50 5.66 2.47
CA PHE A 46 -7.33 7.03 2.94
C PHE A 46 -8.29 8.03 2.29
N LEU A 47 -9.20 7.60 1.40
CA LEU A 47 -9.95 8.50 0.53
C LEU A 47 -10.82 9.52 1.29
N HIS A 48 -11.46 9.08 2.36
CA HIS A 48 -12.36 9.90 3.18
C HIS A 48 -11.77 10.25 4.55
N MET A 49 -10.46 10.09 4.70
CA MET A 49 -9.77 10.37 5.96
C MET A 49 -9.24 11.82 5.99
N PRO A 50 -9.32 12.51 7.15
CA PRO A 50 -8.63 13.78 7.37
C PRO A 50 -7.11 13.63 7.25
N ASP A 51 -6.43 14.62 6.67
CA ASP A 51 -4.99 14.58 6.36
C ASP A 51 -4.11 14.19 7.58
N LYS A 52 -4.44 14.67 8.79
CA LYS A 52 -3.70 14.31 10.01
C LYS A 52 -3.76 12.80 10.30
N LEU A 53 -4.91 12.16 10.06
CA LEU A 53 -5.10 10.73 10.31
C LEU A 53 -4.48 9.87 9.22
N VAL A 54 -4.37 10.38 7.99
CA VAL A 54 -3.64 9.71 6.90
C VAL A 54 -2.18 9.47 7.31
N TRP A 55 -1.52 10.46 7.87
CA TRP A 55 -0.13 10.32 8.34
C TRP A 55 0.03 9.30 9.45
N VAL A 56 -0.90 9.28 10.42
CA VAL A 56 -0.89 8.29 11.51
C VAL A 56 -1.10 6.88 10.95
N GLY A 57 -2.03 6.72 10.00
CA GLY A 57 -2.25 5.44 9.34
C GLY A 57 -1.04 4.98 8.55
N LEU A 58 -0.39 5.89 7.82
CA LEU A 58 0.81 5.60 7.04
C LEU A 58 2.00 5.21 7.93
N GLU A 59 2.20 5.90 9.05
CA GLU A 59 3.22 5.54 10.05
C GLU A 59 3.02 4.12 10.57
N ARG A 60 1.77 3.78 10.94
CA ARG A 60 1.43 2.44 11.42
C ARG A 60 1.64 1.38 10.36
N LEU A 61 1.24 1.61 9.11
CA LEU A 61 1.49 0.67 8.01
C LEU A 61 2.98 0.55 7.67
N ALA A 62 3.74 1.64 7.69
CA ALA A 62 5.18 1.63 7.45
C ALA A 62 5.92 0.76 8.48
N SER A 63 5.48 0.76 9.74
CA SER A 63 6.03 -0.11 10.79
C SER A 63 5.77 -1.61 10.56
N LYS A 64 4.83 -1.94 9.66
CA LYS A 64 4.49 -3.32 9.28
C LYS A 64 5.19 -3.75 8.00
N LEU A 65 5.94 -2.88 7.33
CA LEU A 65 6.72 -3.26 6.17
C LEU A 65 8.05 -3.88 6.58
N LYS A 66 8.47 -4.91 5.86
CA LYS A 66 9.82 -5.46 6.00
C LYS A 66 10.86 -4.36 5.74
N PRO A 67 11.86 -4.19 6.62
CA PRO A 67 12.92 -3.21 6.39
C PRO A 67 13.61 -3.37 5.05
N TYR A 68 13.96 -2.25 4.41
CA TYR A 68 14.67 -2.12 3.12
C TYR A 68 13.98 -2.69 1.86
N GLU A 69 13.14 -3.71 2.00
CA GLU A 69 12.53 -4.44 0.89
C GLU A 69 11.03 -4.21 0.78
N GLY A 70 10.36 -3.96 1.91
CA GLY A 70 8.91 -3.88 1.98
C GLY A 70 8.36 -2.71 1.18
N ARG A 71 7.24 -2.95 0.49
CA ARG A 71 6.59 -1.95 -0.36
C ARG A 71 5.14 -1.76 0.03
N ILE A 72 4.67 -0.53 -0.08
CA ILE A 72 3.26 -0.20 0.06
C ILE A 72 2.77 0.53 -1.18
N PHE A 73 1.64 0.07 -1.71
CA PHE A 73 0.93 0.68 -2.81
C PHE A 73 -0.34 1.30 -2.25
N ILE A 74 -0.51 2.60 -2.47
CA ILE A 74 -1.67 3.34 -2.00
C ILE A 74 -2.42 3.85 -3.22
N SER A 75 -3.70 3.53 -3.33
CA SER A 75 -4.55 4.10 -4.38
C SER A 75 -5.46 5.18 -3.82
N HIS A 76 -5.78 6.12 -4.70
CA HIS A 76 -6.62 7.26 -4.41
C HIS A 76 -6.07 8.15 -3.26
N ASN A 77 -6.40 9.44 -3.32
CA ASN A 77 -6.07 10.41 -2.27
C ASN A 77 -4.59 10.49 -1.79
N VAL A 78 -3.61 10.52 -2.70
CA VAL A 78 -2.26 11.06 -2.39
C VAL A 78 -2.26 12.60 -2.33
N LYS A 79 -3.44 13.20 -2.16
CA LYS A 79 -3.58 14.64 -1.98
C LYS A 79 -2.86 15.13 -0.72
N PHE A 80 -2.57 14.24 0.24
CA PHE A 80 -1.78 14.58 1.42
C PHE A 80 -0.37 15.08 1.04
N CYS A 81 0.25 14.51 0.00
CA CYS A 81 1.56 14.95 -0.46
C CYS A 81 1.48 16.12 -1.44
N SER A 82 0.46 16.15 -2.31
CA SER A 82 0.29 17.28 -3.23
C SER A 82 -0.07 18.59 -2.52
N ARG A 83 -0.69 18.54 -1.32
CA ARG A 83 -1.02 19.72 -0.50
C ARG A 83 0.15 20.27 0.31
N LEU A 84 1.08 19.40 0.73
CA LEU A 84 2.24 19.82 1.52
C LEU A 84 3.37 20.42 0.67
N GLY A 85 3.36 20.18 -0.65
CA GLY A 85 4.49 20.50 -1.53
C GLY A 85 5.52 19.36 -1.57
N GLY A 86 6.32 19.31 -2.63
CA GLY A 86 7.21 18.18 -2.93
C GLY A 86 8.28 17.93 -1.87
N GLU A 87 8.98 18.97 -1.42
CA GLU A 87 10.03 18.85 -0.40
C GLU A 87 9.48 18.43 0.96
N GLU A 88 8.37 19.03 1.39
CA GLU A 88 7.78 18.74 2.69
C GLU A 88 7.21 17.32 2.77
N CYS A 89 6.52 16.89 1.72
CA CYS A 89 6.08 15.52 1.56
C CYS A 89 7.26 14.55 1.66
N THR A 90 8.34 14.82 0.91
CA THR A 90 9.54 13.96 0.88
C THR A 90 10.18 13.86 2.26
N ARG A 91 10.34 14.99 2.96
CA ARG A 91 10.86 15.03 4.33
C ARG A 91 10.03 14.21 5.30
N ARG A 92 8.70 14.31 5.21
CA ARG A 92 7.77 13.60 6.09
C ARG A 92 7.70 12.10 5.77
N LEU A 93 7.78 11.71 4.50
CA LEU A 93 7.93 10.30 4.13
C LEU A 93 9.24 9.73 4.68
N ALA A 94 10.35 10.47 4.55
CA ALA A 94 11.65 10.05 5.07
C ALA A 94 11.65 9.91 6.60
N SER A 95 10.94 10.78 7.34
CA SER A 95 10.79 10.61 8.80
C SER A 95 10.06 9.32 9.16
N LEU A 96 9.10 8.90 8.35
CA LEU A 96 8.40 7.60 8.48
C LEU A 96 9.22 6.41 7.95
N GLY A 97 10.40 6.65 7.37
CA GLY A 97 11.21 5.60 6.74
C GLY A 97 10.62 5.07 5.44
N LEU A 98 9.86 5.91 4.73
CA LEU A 98 9.33 5.63 3.41
C LEU A 98 10.02 6.52 2.37
N GLU A 99 10.19 5.96 1.18
CA GLU A 99 10.67 6.65 0.00
C GLU A 99 9.62 6.51 -1.11
N TYR A 100 9.26 7.62 -1.75
CA TYR A 100 8.38 7.57 -2.92
C TYR A 100 9.14 7.05 -4.12
N VAL A 101 8.62 6.00 -4.76
CA VAL A 101 9.25 5.35 -5.93
C VAL A 101 8.63 5.85 -7.23
N GLY A 102 7.30 5.93 -7.29
CA GLY A 102 6.61 6.30 -8.52
C GLY A 102 5.11 6.03 -8.48
N LYS A 103 4.47 6.29 -9.62
CA LYS A 103 3.04 6.02 -9.85
C LYS A 103 2.87 4.96 -10.92
N HIS A 104 1.90 4.08 -10.71
CA HIS A 104 1.54 2.99 -11.60
C HIS A 104 0.07 3.09 -11.93
N THR A 105 -0.28 2.98 -13.21
CA THR A 105 -1.68 3.00 -13.66
C THR A 105 -2.09 1.59 -14.04
N HIS A 106 -3.11 1.06 -13.38
CA HIS A 106 -3.60 -0.30 -13.59
C HIS A 106 -5.10 -0.25 -13.88
N ASP A 107 -5.62 -1.23 -14.62
CA ASP A 107 -7.06 -1.42 -14.76
C ASP A 107 -7.67 -1.74 -13.38
N SER A 108 -8.72 -1.01 -13.00
CA SER A 108 -9.45 -1.38 -11.78
C SER A 108 -10.32 -2.60 -12.07
N LEU A 109 -10.17 -3.63 -11.22
CA LEU A 109 -11.07 -4.79 -11.26
C LEU A 109 -12.42 -4.51 -10.60
N LEU A 110 -12.55 -3.36 -9.91
CA LEU A 110 -13.74 -2.98 -9.15
C LEU A 110 -14.59 -1.92 -9.85
N PHE A 111 -13.97 -1.06 -10.65
CA PHE A 111 -14.64 0.05 -11.34
C PHE A 111 -14.30 0.00 -12.83
N ASN A 112 -15.20 0.50 -13.68
CA ASN A 112 -14.91 0.68 -15.11
C ASN A 112 -14.01 1.92 -15.33
N HIS A 113 -12.86 1.96 -14.67
CA HIS A 113 -11.89 3.05 -14.71
C HIS A 113 -10.48 2.55 -14.37
N TYR A 114 -9.47 3.35 -14.68
CA TYR A 114 -8.09 3.10 -14.26
C TYR A 114 -7.90 3.49 -12.78
N GLU A 115 -7.13 2.69 -12.05
CA GLU A 115 -6.69 2.99 -10.70
C GLU A 115 -5.22 3.40 -10.72
N ILE A 116 -4.92 4.56 -10.14
CA ILE A 116 -3.54 5.05 -9.98
C ILE A 116 -3.05 4.62 -8.60
N TRP A 117 -1.96 3.88 -8.59
CA TRP A 117 -1.26 3.39 -7.41
C TRP A 117 0.03 4.15 -7.21
N PHE A 118 0.27 4.63 -6.00
CA PHE A 118 1.51 5.28 -5.62
C PHE A 118 2.35 4.30 -4.81
N GLU A 119 3.55 4.00 -5.31
CA GLU A 119 4.47 3.07 -4.68
C GLU A 119 5.39 3.81 -3.72
N PHE A 120 5.49 3.29 -2.51
CA PHE A 120 6.46 3.69 -1.51
C PHE A 120 7.26 2.47 -1.06
N ARG A 121 8.57 2.65 -0.93
CA ARG A 121 9.50 1.62 -0.44
C ARG A 121 9.93 1.95 0.98
N ARG A 122 10.02 0.92 1.83
CA ARG A 122 10.63 1.02 3.16
C ARG A 122 12.13 1.25 3.01
N SER A 123 12.62 2.41 3.47
CA SER A 123 14.02 2.82 3.30
C SER A 123 14.88 2.70 4.56
N LYS A 124 14.29 2.29 5.69
CA LYS A 124 14.97 2.15 6.99
C LYS A 124 14.83 0.75 7.58
N ALA A 125 15.83 0.37 8.39
CA ALA A 125 15.75 -0.68 9.41
C ALA A 125 14.50 -0.51 10.30
#